data_AF-A0A1W4X2D3-F1
#
_entry.id   AF-A0A1W4X2D3-F1
#
_cell.length_a   1.000
_cell.length_b   1.000
_cell.length_c   1.000
_cell.angle_alpha   90.00
_cell.angle_beta   90.00
_cell.angle_gamma   90.00
#
_symmetry.space_group_name_H-M   'P 1'
#
loop_
_entity.id
_entity.type
_entity.pdbx_description
1 polymer ?
#
loop_
_entity_poly.entity_id
_entity_poly.type
_entity_poly.pdbx_seq_one_letter_code
_entity_poly.pdbx_strand_id
1 'polypeptide(L)'
;MGKDNAADDTKSRITIMKPKAEPCNLRIHELAKPRTILLLCLWYQYRHFLTPEKCRKLKQTLQEDYSMSPEDAERYFQEINDKIEKIAERRKQKILSRKRWKKKVDQCERKRGYRFFRAFLEKALRLSYQNPVPPLIPSRLKNVMDIVLEQLCDLLKMDIPNEECMTKEGEFIVSLAYNIAAVIENTSYEVNAQKNLELEEIEKQENILKEEEANKGDKEQVVKVTNF
;
A
#
# COMPACT_ATOMS: atom_id res chain seq x y z
N MET A 1 -7.05 -11.82 116.52
CA MET A 1 -7.01 -13.14 115.86
C MET A 1 -6.96 -12.87 114.36
N GLY A 2 -5.78 -12.83 113.72
CA GLY A 2 -5.06 -13.97 113.10
C GLY A 2 -5.14 -13.77 111.58
N LYS A 3 -4.12 -13.21 110.92
CA LYS A 3 -2.99 -13.85 110.21
C LYS A 3 -3.33 -14.49 108.84
N ASP A 4 -2.66 -13.92 107.83
CA ASP A 4 -1.88 -14.55 106.74
C ASP A 4 -2.53 -15.20 105.49
N ASN A 5 -2.26 -14.55 104.34
CA ASN A 5 -1.68 -15.03 103.07
C ASN A 5 -2.30 -16.20 102.28
N ALA A 6 -2.57 -15.98 100.98
CA ALA A 6 -1.91 -16.68 99.86
C ALA A 6 -2.36 -16.13 98.49
N ALA A 7 -1.40 -16.00 97.59
CA ALA A 7 -1.51 -15.55 96.21
C ALA A 7 -2.09 -16.63 95.28
N ASP A 8 -2.66 -16.25 94.13
CA ASP A 8 -2.34 -16.95 92.88
C ASP A 8 -2.60 -16.12 91.62
N ASP A 9 -1.69 -16.32 90.66
CA ASP A 9 -1.51 -15.66 89.37
C ASP A 9 -2.59 -16.05 88.36
N THR A 10 -3.12 -15.07 87.61
CA THR A 10 -3.65 -15.33 86.26
C THR A 10 -3.13 -14.29 85.26
N LYS A 11 -2.04 -14.68 84.60
CA LYS A 11 -1.45 -14.02 83.42
C LYS A 11 -2.45 -13.95 82.27
N SER A 12 -2.77 -12.73 81.85
CA SER A 12 -3.44 -12.43 80.58
C SER A 12 -2.50 -12.70 79.40
N ARG A 13 -2.81 -13.74 78.62
CA ARG A 13 -2.13 -14.05 77.35
C ARG A 13 -2.46 -12.98 76.32
N ILE A 14 -1.51 -12.08 76.06
CA ILE A 14 -1.52 -11.20 74.88
C ILE A 14 -1.21 -12.06 73.66
N THR A 15 -2.23 -12.37 72.85
CA THR A 15 -2.04 -12.92 71.50
C THR A 15 -1.48 -11.84 70.60
N ILE A 16 -0.16 -11.87 70.41
CA ILE A 16 0.55 -11.07 69.40
C ILE A 16 0.14 -11.61 68.02
N MET A 17 -0.68 -10.85 67.29
CA MET A 17 -0.93 -11.13 65.87
C MET A 17 0.38 -10.94 65.11
N LYS A 18 0.89 -12.02 64.50
CA LYS A 18 2.06 -11.95 63.62
C LYS A 18 1.73 -11.03 62.43
N PRO A 19 2.62 -10.08 62.06
CA PRO A 19 2.44 -9.30 60.84
C PRO A 19 2.38 -10.26 59.64
N LYS A 20 1.42 -10.03 58.74
CA LYS A 20 1.34 -10.76 57.46
C LYS A 20 2.68 -10.62 56.75
N ALA A 21 3.31 -11.74 56.42
CA ALA A 21 4.58 -11.76 55.72
C ALA A 21 4.46 -10.93 54.43
N GLU A 22 5.31 -9.91 54.29
CA GLU A 22 5.46 -9.19 53.04
C GLU A 22 5.89 -10.19 51.94
N PRO A 23 5.26 -10.17 50.76
CA PRO A 23 5.64 -11.09 49.71
C PRO A 23 7.08 -10.78 49.27
N CYS A 24 7.96 -11.79 49.34
CA CYS A 24 9.38 -11.75 48.96
C CYS A 24 9.70 -11.34 47.50
N ASN A 25 8.73 -10.82 46.74
CA ASN A 25 8.79 -10.61 45.29
C ASN A 25 8.45 -9.18 44.84
N LEU A 26 8.59 -8.16 45.71
CA LEU A 26 8.34 -6.75 45.34
C LEU A 26 9.17 -6.30 44.13
N ARG A 27 10.46 -6.68 44.10
CA ARG A 27 11.38 -6.43 42.99
C ARG A 27 10.89 -7.02 41.66
N ILE A 28 10.30 -8.22 41.70
CA ILE A 28 9.78 -8.90 40.50
C ILE A 28 8.52 -8.18 40.02
N HIS A 29 7.66 -7.72 40.93
CA HIS A 29 6.48 -6.91 40.59
C HIS A 29 6.86 -5.55 39.99
N GLU A 30 7.90 -4.89 40.49
CA GLU A 30 8.43 -3.65 39.91
C GLU A 30 8.99 -3.88 38.50
N LEU A 31 9.74 -4.95 38.28
CA LEU A 31 10.30 -5.31 36.97
C LEU A 31 9.23 -5.78 35.97
N ALA A 32 8.14 -6.38 36.47
CA ALA A 32 7.01 -6.80 35.65
C ALA A 32 6.13 -5.62 35.21
N LYS A 33 6.25 -4.44 35.85
CA LYS A 33 5.47 -3.25 35.47
C LYS A 33 6.06 -2.66 34.17
N PRO A 34 5.29 -2.63 33.07
CA PRO A 34 5.76 -2.04 31.83
C PRO A 34 6.03 -0.54 32.01
N ARG A 35 7.04 -0.01 31.32
CA ARG A 35 7.34 1.43 31.34
C ARG A 35 6.14 2.24 30.83
N THR A 36 5.84 3.35 31.48
CA THR A 36 4.74 4.27 31.12
C THR A 36 4.78 4.70 29.66
N ILE A 37 5.97 4.99 29.15
CA ILE A 37 6.20 5.34 27.73
C ILE A 37 5.74 4.22 26.79
N LEU A 38 6.00 2.96 27.14
CA LEU A 38 5.59 1.80 26.33
C LEU A 38 4.06 1.65 26.33
N LEU A 39 3.40 1.88 27.47
CA LEU A 39 1.94 1.89 27.57
C LEU A 39 1.32 3.03 26.74
N LEU A 40 1.95 4.21 26.72
CA LEU A 40 1.52 5.34 25.91
C LEU A 40 1.69 5.06 24.42
N CYS A 41 2.82 4.46 24.01
CA CYS A 41 3.05 4.01 22.64
C CYS A 41 2.03 2.94 22.21
N LEU A 42 1.72 1.99 23.10
CA LEU A 42 0.71 0.96 22.87
C LEU A 42 -0.68 1.60 22.64
N TRP A 43 -1.03 2.60 23.44
CA TRP A 43 -2.27 3.37 23.25
C TRP A 43 -2.28 4.12 21.91
N TYR A 44 -1.18 4.79 21.55
CA TYR A 44 -1.11 5.61 20.34
C TYR A 44 -1.17 4.78 19.05
N GLN A 45 -0.50 3.63 19.03
CA GLN A 45 -0.33 2.82 17.82
C GLN A 45 -1.33 1.66 17.71
N TYR A 46 -1.75 1.07 18.83
CA TYR A 46 -2.45 -0.23 18.83
C TYR A 46 -3.81 -0.23 19.54
N ARG A 47 -4.34 0.92 20.00
CA ARG A 47 -5.67 0.96 20.67
C ARG A 47 -6.80 0.35 19.85
N HIS A 48 -6.75 0.49 18.51
CA HIS A 48 -7.79 0.00 17.61
C HIS A 48 -7.81 -1.53 17.49
N PHE A 49 -6.71 -2.19 17.84
CA PHE A 49 -6.59 -3.65 17.86
C PHE A 49 -6.89 -4.26 19.24
N LEU A 50 -6.99 -3.42 20.28
CA LEU A 50 -7.26 -3.85 21.64
C LEU A 50 -8.77 -3.92 21.89
N THR A 51 -9.20 -4.99 22.58
CA THR A 51 -10.58 -5.12 23.06
C THR A 51 -10.92 -3.96 24.02
N PRO A 52 -12.17 -3.49 24.06
CA PRO A 52 -12.57 -2.31 24.86
C PRO A 52 -12.25 -2.47 26.35
N GLU A 53 -12.32 -3.69 26.89
CA GLU A 53 -11.94 -3.99 28.28
C GLU A 53 -10.46 -3.77 28.56
N LYS A 54 -9.58 -4.15 27.62
CA LYS A 54 -8.13 -3.94 27.73
C LYS A 54 -7.78 -2.47 27.58
N CYS A 55 -8.49 -1.74 26.72
CA CYS A 55 -8.37 -0.28 26.61
C CYS A 55 -8.76 0.41 27.92
N ARG A 56 -9.84 -0.01 28.60
CA ARG A 56 -10.21 0.54 29.91
C ARG A 56 -9.13 0.30 30.96
N LYS A 57 -8.62 -0.93 31.06
CA LYS A 57 -7.53 -1.27 31.99
C LYS A 57 -6.28 -0.44 31.71
N LEU A 58 -5.90 -0.32 30.44
CA LEU A 58 -4.75 0.48 30.00
C LEU A 58 -4.93 1.98 30.34
N LYS A 59 -6.14 2.52 30.13
CA LYS A 59 -6.49 3.90 30.51
C LYS A 59 -6.37 4.11 32.02
N GLN A 60 -6.87 3.16 32.81
CA GLN A 60 -6.81 3.19 34.27
C GLN A 60 -5.37 3.10 34.79
N THR A 61 -4.55 2.19 34.26
CA THR A 61 -3.13 2.08 34.63
C THR A 61 -2.34 3.35 34.28
N LEU A 62 -2.60 3.94 33.10
CA LEU A 62 -1.99 5.22 32.73
C LEU A 62 -2.46 6.37 33.64
N GLN A 63 -3.72 6.38 34.06
CA GLN A 63 -4.26 7.38 34.98
C GLN A 63 -3.60 7.29 36.37
N GLU A 64 -3.43 6.07 36.89
CA GLU A 64 -2.73 5.78 38.15
C GLU A 64 -1.25 6.21 38.06
N ASP A 65 -0.56 5.89 36.97
CA ASP A 65 0.85 6.20 36.78
C ASP A 65 1.16 7.70 36.61
N TYR A 66 0.25 8.46 36.02
CA TYR A 66 0.40 9.92 35.88
C TYR A 66 -0.24 10.71 37.02
N SER A 67 -0.86 10.04 38.00
CA SER A 67 -1.55 10.67 39.14
C SER A 67 -2.53 11.77 38.71
N MET A 68 -3.18 11.61 37.54
CA MET A 68 -4.11 12.61 37.00
C MET A 68 -5.50 12.48 37.63
N SER A 69 -6.18 13.61 37.82
CA SER A 69 -7.62 13.63 38.08
C SER A 69 -8.36 12.93 36.93
N PRO A 70 -9.43 12.15 37.23
CA PRO A 70 -10.21 11.47 36.19
C PRO A 70 -10.71 12.41 35.09
N GLU A 71 -11.04 13.66 35.43
CA GLU A 71 -11.49 14.67 34.47
C GLU A 71 -10.37 15.12 33.52
N ASP A 72 -9.16 15.33 34.05
CA ASP A 72 -8.00 15.75 33.27
C ASP A 72 -7.50 14.62 32.36
N ALA A 73 -7.53 13.37 32.86
CA ALA A 73 -7.22 12.19 32.07
C ALA A 73 -8.20 12.04 30.89
N GLU A 74 -9.50 12.27 31.11
CA GLU A 74 -10.49 12.23 30.04
C GLU A 74 -10.26 13.28 28.96
N ARG A 75 -9.97 14.54 29.35
CA ARG A 75 -9.61 15.59 28.40
C ARG A 75 -8.36 15.23 27.61
N TYR A 76 -7.32 14.72 28.26
CA TYR A 76 -6.08 14.31 27.60
C TYR A 76 -6.30 13.21 26.56
N PHE A 77 -7.06 12.16 26.92
CA PHE A 77 -7.35 11.08 25.97
C PHE A 77 -8.29 11.52 24.84
N GLN A 78 -9.22 12.45 25.09
CA GLN A 78 -10.04 13.07 24.04
C GLN A 78 -9.18 13.86 23.05
N GLU A 79 -8.27 14.72 23.53
CA GLU A 79 -7.36 15.46 22.65
C GLU A 79 -6.47 14.53 21.81
N ILE A 80 -6.01 13.42 22.37
CA ILE A 80 -5.25 12.40 21.63
C ILE A 80 -6.12 11.77 20.55
N ASN A 81 -7.36 11.43 20.88
CA ASN A 81 -8.30 10.84 19.93
C ASN A 81 -8.58 11.79 18.76
N ASP A 82 -8.83 13.06 19.05
CA ASP A 82 -9.07 14.10 18.05
C ASP A 82 -7.86 14.32 17.15
N LYS A 83 -6.64 14.29 17.71
CA LYS A 83 -5.39 14.38 16.93
C LYS A 83 -5.24 13.19 15.99
N ILE A 84 -5.52 11.98 16.47
CA ILE A 84 -5.47 10.75 15.65
C ILE A 84 -6.52 10.78 14.53
N GLU A 85 -7.73 11.24 14.83
CA GLU A 85 -8.80 11.36 13.84
C GLU A 85 -8.46 12.39 12.75
N LYS A 86 -7.98 13.58 13.13
CA LYS A 86 -7.51 14.60 12.17
C LYS A 86 -6.39 14.08 11.27
N ILE A 87 -5.46 13.28 11.80
CA ILE A 87 -4.40 12.65 10.99
C ILE A 87 -5.01 11.63 10.02
N ALA A 88 -5.96 10.81 10.47
CA ALA A 88 -6.64 9.83 9.64
C ALA A 88 -7.43 10.51 8.50
N GLU A 89 -8.15 11.60 8.79
CA GLU A 89 -8.85 12.41 7.81
C GLU A 89 -7.92 12.99 6.75
N ARG A 90 -6.80 13.60 7.16
CA ARG A 90 -5.78 14.12 6.23
C ARG A 90 -5.24 13.03 5.32
N ARG A 91 -4.97 11.84 5.86
CA ARG A 91 -4.54 10.67 5.07
C ARG A 91 -5.61 10.25 4.06
N LYS A 92 -6.87 10.14 4.48
CA LYS A 92 -8.00 9.83 3.59
C LYS A 92 -8.13 10.87 2.48
N GLN A 93 -8.08 12.15 2.81
CA GLN A 93 -8.13 13.25 1.83
C GLN A 93 -6.98 13.17 0.83
N LYS A 94 -5.74 12.92 1.28
CA LYS A 94 -4.58 12.75 0.39
C LYS A 94 -4.78 11.58 -0.59
N ILE A 95 -5.29 10.45 -0.12
CA ILE A 95 -5.59 9.28 -0.97
C ILE A 95 -6.67 9.63 -1.99
N LEU A 96 -7.76 10.28 -1.58
CA LEU A 96 -8.85 10.70 -2.46
C LEU A 96 -8.36 11.69 -3.53
N SER A 97 -7.54 12.67 -3.14
CA SER A 97 -6.93 13.63 -4.07
C SER A 97 -6.02 12.96 -5.08
N ARG A 98 -5.18 12.00 -4.67
CA ARG A 98 -4.36 11.19 -5.58
C ARG A 98 -5.21 10.39 -6.57
N LYS A 99 -6.29 9.75 -6.09
CA LYS A 99 -7.22 9.01 -6.95
C LYS A 99 -7.90 9.94 -7.97
N ARG A 100 -8.35 11.13 -7.53
CA ARG A 100 -8.95 12.14 -8.43
C ARG A 100 -7.96 12.65 -9.46
N TRP A 101 -6.73 12.93 -9.07
CA TRP A 101 -5.68 13.36 -9.99
C TRP A 101 -5.37 12.28 -11.02
N LYS A 102 -5.18 11.02 -10.59
CA LYS A 102 -4.97 9.89 -11.51
C LYS A 102 -6.11 9.76 -12.52
N LYS A 103 -7.37 9.82 -12.06
CA LYS A 103 -8.54 9.81 -12.97
C LYS A 103 -8.52 10.95 -13.99
N LYS A 104 -8.11 12.16 -13.61
CA LYS A 104 -7.98 13.29 -14.54
C LYS A 104 -6.88 13.06 -15.56
N VAL A 105 -5.72 12.55 -15.13
CA VAL A 105 -4.61 12.20 -16.03
C VAL A 105 -5.06 11.13 -17.02
N ASP A 106 -5.65 10.03 -16.55
CA ASP A 106 -6.16 8.94 -17.39
C ASP A 106 -7.18 9.47 -18.43
N GLN A 107 -8.05 10.40 -18.02
CA GLN A 107 -9.02 11.01 -18.92
C GLN A 107 -8.35 11.90 -19.98
N CYS A 108 -7.33 12.68 -19.62
CA CYS A 108 -6.57 13.50 -20.55
C CYS A 108 -5.80 12.63 -21.56
N GLU A 109 -5.15 11.56 -21.10
CA GLU A 109 -4.43 10.62 -21.96
C GLU A 109 -5.39 9.90 -22.91
N ARG A 110 -6.56 9.47 -22.44
CA ARG A 110 -7.61 8.91 -23.32
C ARG A 110 -8.03 9.91 -24.41
N LYS A 111 -8.31 11.16 -24.04
CA LYS A 111 -8.66 12.21 -25.01
C LYS A 111 -7.54 12.47 -26.02
N ARG A 112 -6.27 12.40 -25.57
CA ARG A 112 -5.11 12.51 -26.45
C ARG A 112 -5.05 11.33 -27.43
N GLY A 113 -5.22 10.10 -26.94
CA GLY A 113 -5.29 8.89 -27.75
C GLY A 113 -6.40 8.95 -28.80
N TYR A 114 -7.61 9.37 -28.42
CA TYR A 114 -8.71 9.54 -29.39
C TYR A 114 -8.42 10.60 -30.45
N ARG A 115 -7.79 11.72 -30.09
CA ARG A 115 -7.39 12.75 -31.07
C ARG A 115 -6.35 12.21 -32.04
N PHE A 116 -5.36 11.48 -31.53
CA PHE A 116 -4.35 10.82 -32.36
C PHE A 116 -5.00 9.81 -33.30
N PHE A 117 -5.84 8.91 -32.78
CA PHE A 117 -6.51 7.87 -33.58
C PHE A 117 -7.43 8.49 -34.64
N ARG A 118 -8.16 9.56 -34.31
CA ARG A 118 -9.00 10.27 -35.29
C ARG A 118 -8.17 10.86 -36.43
N ALA A 119 -7.10 11.58 -36.11
CA ALA A 119 -6.22 12.17 -37.12
C ALA A 119 -5.55 11.08 -37.98
N PHE A 120 -5.17 9.98 -37.35
CA PHE A 120 -4.67 8.80 -38.05
C PHE A 120 -5.72 8.19 -38.98
N LEU A 121 -6.94 7.96 -38.51
CA LEU A 121 -8.00 7.35 -39.30
C LEU A 121 -8.34 8.19 -40.53
N GLU A 122 -8.39 9.53 -40.39
CA GLU A 122 -8.57 10.44 -41.53
C GLU A 122 -7.45 10.28 -42.57
N LYS A 123 -6.20 10.12 -42.12
CA LYS A 123 -5.05 9.84 -43.00
C LYS A 123 -5.13 8.44 -43.62
N ALA A 124 -5.49 7.42 -42.84
CA ALA A 124 -5.61 6.04 -43.29
C ALA A 124 -6.70 5.91 -44.37
N LEU A 125 -7.86 6.53 -44.17
CA LEU A 125 -8.94 6.56 -45.17
C LEU A 125 -8.46 7.18 -46.50
N ARG A 126 -7.73 8.29 -46.44
CA ARG A 126 -7.16 8.93 -47.65
C ARG A 126 -6.12 8.05 -48.33
N LEU A 127 -5.22 7.45 -47.56
CA LEU A 127 -4.17 6.57 -48.08
C LEU A 127 -4.75 5.29 -48.68
N SER A 128 -5.79 4.73 -48.07
CA SER A 128 -6.42 3.49 -48.53
C SER A 128 -7.14 3.66 -49.87
N TYR A 129 -7.59 4.88 -50.16
CA TYR A 129 -8.17 5.22 -51.46
C TYR A 129 -7.11 5.36 -52.56
N GLN A 130 -5.90 5.80 -52.22
CA GLN A 130 -4.85 6.14 -53.20
C GLN A 130 -3.84 5.01 -53.42
N ASN A 131 -3.59 4.20 -52.40
CA ASN A 131 -2.54 3.19 -52.41
C ASN A 131 -3.13 1.80 -52.18
N PRO A 132 -2.91 0.86 -53.11
CA PRO A 132 -3.25 -0.54 -52.87
C PRO A 132 -2.27 -1.17 -51.87
N VAL A 133 -2.71 -2.27 -51.26
CA VAL A 133 -1.90 -3.04 -50.31
C VAL A 133 -0.66 -3.62 -51.02
N PRO A 134 0.54 -3.55 -50.42
CA PRO A 134 1.71 -4.18 -51.00
C PRO A 134 1.51 -5.70 -51.13
N PRO A 135 2.04 -6.32 -52.21
CA PRO A 135 1.83 -7.74 -52.47
C PRO A 135 2.50 -8.67 -51.46
N LEU A 136 3.47 -8.15 -50.69
CA LEU A 136 4.21 -8.90 -49.68
C LEU A 136 3.93 -8.29 -48.31
N ILE A 137 3.16 -9.03 -47.51
CA ILE A 137 2.81 -8.66 -46.14
C ILE A 137 3.51 -9.66 -45.20
N PRO A 138 4.31 -9.19 -44.21
CA PRO A 138 4.88 -10.07 -43.20
C PRO A 138 3.79 -10.87 -42.47
N SER A 139 4.05 -12.14 -42.14
CA SER A 139 3.04 -13.01 -41.51
C SER A 139 2.46 -12.45 -40.23
N ARG A 140 3.27 -11.75 -39.43
CA ARG A 140 2.82 -11.05 -38.22
C ARG A 140 1.80 -9.95 -38.53
N LEU A 141 2.11 -9.11 -39.53
CA LEU A 141 1.22 -8.03 -39.96
C LEU A 141 -0.06 -8.58 -40.56
N LYS A 142 0.02 -9.70 -41.30
CA LYS A 142 -1.14 -10.41 -41.85
C LYS A 142 -2.11 -10.86 -40.74
N ASN A 143 -1.60 -11.47 -39.67
CA ASN A 143 -2.46 -11.87 -38.54
C ASN A 143 -3.19 -10.68 -37.90
N VAL A 144 -2.51 -9.53 -37.74
CA VAL A 144 -3.14 -8.32 -37.21
C VAL A 144 -4.16 -7.76 -38.20
N MET A 145 -3.83 -7.76 -39.48
CA MET A 145 -4.72 -7.32 -40.56
C MET A 145 -5.98 -8.18 -40.61
N ASP A 146 -5.88 -9.50 -40.50
CA ASP A 146 -7.02 -10.42 -40.54
C ASP A 146 -7.98 -10.14 -39.38
N ILE A 147 -7.46 -9.91 -38.17
CA ILE A 147 -8.27 -9.51 -37.00
C ILE A 147 -8.95 -8.17 -37.25
N VAL A 148 -8.22 -7.17 -37.75
CA VAL A 148 -8.78 -5.84 -38.02
C VAL A 148 -9.84 -5.91 -39.12
N LEU A 149 -9.61 -6.72 -40.15
CA LEU A 149 -10.51 -6.92 -41.29
C LEU A 149 -11.82 -7.54 -40.83
N GLU A 150 -11.77 -8.61 -40.02
CA GLU A 150 -12.95 -9.22 -39.41
C GLU A 150 -13.77 -8.19 -38.63
N GLN A 151 -13.11 -7.40 -37.77
CA GLN A 151 -13.80 -6.36 -36.98
C GLN A 151 -14.39 -5.24 -37.84
N LEU A 152 -13.73 -4.83 -38.92
CA LEU A 152 -14.24 -3.82 -39.85
C LEU A 152 -15.45 -4.35 -40.62
N CYS A 153 -15.39 -5.59 -41.10
CA CYS A 153 -16.48 -6.27 -41.78
C CYS A 153 -17.70 -6.43 -40.86
N ASP A 154 -17.50 -6.82 -39.60
CA ASP A 154 -18.56 -6.90 -38.58
C ASP A 154 -19.23 -5.53 -38.34
N LEU A 155 -18.43 -4.47 -38.24
CA LEU A 155 -18.92 -3.11 -38.03
C LEU A 155 -19.71 -2.58 -39.24
N LEU A 156 -19.25 -2.90 -40.45
CA LEU A 156 -19.86 -2.46 -41.70
C LEU A 156 -20.98 -3.40 -42.19
N LYS A 157 -21.15 -4.56 -41.55
CA LYS A 157 -22.08 -5.63 -41.93
C LYS A 157 -21.84 -6.10 -43.37
N MET A 158 -20.58 -6.34 -43.70
CA MET A 158 -20.14 -6.83 -45.00
C MET A 158 -19.47 -8.19 -44.85
N ASP A 159 -19.58 -9.03 -45.87
CA ASP A 159 -18.83 -10.29 -45.91
C ASP A 159 -17.33 -10.01 -46.09
N ILE A 160 -16.50 -10.89 -45.53
CA ILE A 160 -15.04 -10.77 -45.63
C ILE A 160 -14.64 -10.90 -47.11
N PRO A 161 -13.90 -9.92 -47.67
CA PRO A 161 -13.49 -9.97 -49.07
C PRO A 161 -12.56 -11.17 -49.32
N ASN A 162 -12.93 -12.04 -50.26
CA ASN A 162 -12.10 -13.14 -50.73
C ASN A 162 -11.33 -12.74 -51.99
N GLU A 163 -10.12 -13.30 -52.17
CA GLU A 163 -9.25 -13.03 -53.33
C GLU A 163 -9.93 -13.34 -54.68
N GLU A 164 -10.90 -14.24 -54.69
CA GLU A 164 -11.63 -14.67 -55.89
C GLU A 164 -12.80 -13.74 -56.28
N CYS A 165 -13.26 -12.86 -55.38
CA CYS A 165 -14.39 -11.95 -55.58
C CYS A 165 -14.16 -10.60 -54.88
N MET A 166 -13.10 -9.89 -55.27
CA MET A 166 -12.83 -8.54 -54.77
C MET A 166 -13.72 -7.51 -55.47
N THR A 167 -14.66 -6.92 -54.72
CA THR A 167 -15.30 -5.66 -55.13
C THR A 167 -14.38 -4.48 -54.82
N LYS A 168 -14.58 -3.33 -55.47
CA LYS A 168 -13.84 -2.09 -55.15
C LYS A 168 -13.97 -1.67 -53.68
N GLU A 169 -15.11 -1.99 -53.07
CA GLU A 169 -15.35 -1.78 -51.65
C GLU A 169 -14.52 -2.74 -50.80
N GLY A 170 -14.43 -4.01 -51.20
CA GLY A 170 -13.56 -5.00 -50.55
C GLY A 170 -12.08 -4.64 -50.63
N GLU A 171 -11.60 -4.19 -51.80
CA GLU A 171 -10.23 -3.68 -51.98
C GLU A 171 -9.92 -2.51 -51.03
N PHE A 172 -10.85 -1.57 -50.91
CA PHE A 172 -10.71 -0.43 -50.01
C PHE A 172 -10.65 -0.85 -48.54
N ILE A 173 -11.53 -1.76 -48.12
CA ILE A 173 -11.57 -2.25 -46.74
C ILE A 173 -10.28 -3.02 -46.40
N VAL A 174 -9.77 -3.84 -47.31
CA VAL A 174 -8.49 -4.53 -47.15
C VAL A 174 -7.33 -3.54 -47.03
N SER A 175 -7.33 -2.48 -47.84
CA SER A 175 -6.33 -1.40 -47.73
C SER A 175 -6.43 -0.63 -46.41
N LEU A 176 -7.64 -0.37 -45.94
CA LEU A 176 -7.87 0.26 -44.65
C LEU A 176 -7.40 -0.63 -43.49
N ALA A 177 -7.71 -1.93 -43.54
CA ALA A 177 -7.27 -2.91 -42.55
C ALA A 177 -5.74 -2.98 -42.48
N TYR A 178 -5.07 -3.01 -43.64
CA TYR A 178 -3.61 -2.98 -43.72
C TYR A 178 -3.02 -1.73 -43.05
N ASN A 179 -3.54 -0.54 -43.38
CA ASN A 179 -3.02 0.71 -42.82
C ASN A 179 -3.20 0.79 -41.30
N ILE A 180 -4.34 0.31 -40.78
CA ILE A 180 -4.60 0.23 -39.34
C ILE A 180 -3.67 -0.78 -38.67
N ALA A 181 -3.53 -1.97 -39.25
CA ALA A 181 -2.66 -3.02 -38.73
C ALA A 181 -1.19 -2.55 -38.65
N ALA A 182 -0.71 -1.84 -39.68
CA ALA A 182 0.64 -1.30 -39.72
C ALA A 182 0.90 -0.30 -38.58
N VAL A 183 -0.08 0.56 -38.27
CA VAL A 183 0.07 1.52 -37.15
C VAL A 183 -0.01 0.84 -35.79
N ILE A 184 -0.88 -0.15 -35.63
CA ILE A 184 -0.94 -0.97 -34.41
C ILE A 184 0.41 -1.65 -34.18
N GLU A 185 0.97 -2.26 -35.22
CA GLU A 185 2.25 -2.95 -35.13
C GLU A 185 3.40 -1.99 -34.81
N ASN A 186 3.53 -0.87 -35.52
CA ASN A 186 4.55 0.14 -35.26
C ASN A 186 4.45 0.71 -33.84
N THR A 187 3.24 1.05 -33.40
CA THR A 187 3.01 1.55 -32.03
C THR A 187 3.34 0.48 -30.99
N SER A 188 2.99 -0.78 -31.26
CA SER A 188 3.34 -1.89 -30.36
C SER A 188 4.86 -2.07 -30.26
N TYR A 189 5.61 -1.92 -31.36
CA TYR A 189 7.06 -1.99 -31.32
C TYR A 189 7.65 -0.83 -30.51
N GLU A 190 7.20 0.40 -30.74
CA GLU A 190 7.66 1.57 -29.98
C GLU A 190 7.42 1.42 -28.48
N VAL A 191 6.23 0.98 -28.09
CA VAL A 191 5.87 0.76 -26.68
C VAL A 191 6.72 -0.35 -26.05
N ASN A 192 6.96 -1.45 -26.78
CA ASN A 192 7.78 -2.54 -26.27
C ASN A 192 9.26 -2.12 -26.16
N ALA A 193 9.77 -1.32 -27.10
CA ALA A 193 11.12 -0.78 -27.03
C ALA A 193 11.29 0.14 -25.80
N GLN A 194 10.32 1.00 -25.53
CA GLN A 194 10.32 1.87 -24.34
C GLN A 194 10.30 1.06 -23.04
N LYS A 195 9.44 0.05 -22.94
CA LYS A 195 9.38 -0.83 -21.76
C LYS A 195 10.69 -1.56 -21.49
N ASN A 196 11.38 -2.00 -22.54
CA ASN A 196 12.68 -2.67 -22.38
C ASN A 196 13.72 -1.70 -21.80
N LEU A 197 13.73 -0.44 -22.25
CA LEU A 197 14.61 0.59 -21.68
C LEU A 197 14.29 0.87 -20.21
N GLU A 198 12.99 0.99 -19.87
CA GLU A 198 12.56 1.17 -18.48
C GLU A 198 12.99 -0.01 -17.58
N LEU A 199 12.91 -1.24 -18.08
CA LEU A 199 13.35 -2.43 -17.34
C LEU A 199 14.87 -2.41 -17.11
N GLU A 200 15.66 -2.05 -18.12
CA GLU A 200 17.11 -1.91 -17.97
C GLU A 200 17.49 -0.83 -16.94
N GLU A 201 16.75 0.28 -16.88
CA GLU A 201 16.95 1.32 -15.87
C GLU A 201 16.64 0.83 -14.45
N ILE A 202 15.55 0.07 -14.29
CA ILE A 202 15.17 -0.52 -13.01
C ILE A 202 16.23 -1.53 -12.55
N GLU A 203 16.69 -2.42 -13.43
CA GLU A 203 17.76 -3.39 -13.11
C GLU A 203 19.06 -2.68 -12.69
N LYS A 204 19.43 -1.60 -13.37
CA LYS A 204 20.59 -0.78 -12.99
C LYS A 204 20.41 -0.16 -11.59
N GLN A 205 19.24 0.39 -11.29
CA GLN A 205 18.95 0.97 -9.97
C GLN A 205 18.97 -0.10 -8.88
N GLU A 206 18.41 -1.28 -9.13
CA GLU A 206 18.45 -2.40 -8.17
C GLU A 206 19.88 -2.88 -7.92
N ASN A 207 20.72 -2.94 -8.95
CA ASN A 207 22.12 -3.32 -8.80
C ASN A 207 22.91 -2.28 -7.99
N ILE A 208 22.69 -0.98 -8.23
CA ILE A 208 23.28 0.10 -7.43
C ILE A 208 22.85 -0.01 -5.96
N LEU A 209 21.56 -0.24 -5.68
CA LEU A 209 21.06 -0.41 -4.32
C LEU A 209 21.68 -1.62 -3.63
N LYS A 210 21.83 -2.76 -4.34
CA LYS A 210 22.50 -3.95 -3.80
C LYS A 210 23.97 -3.69 -3.51
N GLU A 211 24.68 -2.95 -4.38
CA GLU A 211 26.07 -2.56 -4.16
C GLU A 211 26.22 -1.59 -2.97
N GLU A 212 25.28 -0.66 -2.77
CA GLU A 212 25.25 0.24 -1.61
C GLU A 212 24.96 -0.50 -0.30
N GLU A 213 24.07 -1.50 -0.33
CA GLU A 213 23.78 -2.36 0.82
C GLU A 213 24.97 -3.25 1.19
N ALA A 214 25.64 -3.85 0.20
CA ALA A 214 26.87 -4.62 0.41
C ALA A 214 27.99 -3.77 1.02
N ASN A 215 28.21 -2.56 0.49
CA ASN A 215 29.22 -1.63 1.02
C ASN A 215 28.90 -1.08 2.42
N LYS A 216 27.62 -1.05 2.84
CA LYS A 216 27.24 -0.70 4.22
C LYS A 216 27.49 -1.86 5.19
N GLY A 217 27.22 -3.10 4.76
CA GLY A 217 27.51 -4.31 5.55
C GLY A 217 29.00 -4.45 5.87
N ASP A 218 29.87 -4.18 4.90
CA ASP A 218 31.33 -4.26 5.11
C ASP A 218 31.85 -3.17 6.06
N LYS A 219 31.28 -1.97 6.03
CA LYS A 219 31.65 -0.89 6.97
C LYS A 219 31.20 -1.16 8.40
N GLU A 220 30.06 -1.80 8.62
CA GLU A 220 29.61 -2.19 9.96
C GLU A 220 30.43 -3.33 10.57
N GLN A 221 30.99 -4.23 9.74
CA GLN A 221 31.90 -5.27 10.23
C GLN A 221 33.26 -4.70 10.63
N VAL A 222 33.81 -3.75 9.88
CA VAL A 222 35.10 -3.11 10.21
C VAL A 222 35.01 -2.33 11.54
N VAL A 223 33.92 -1.61 11.81
CA VAL A 223 33.73 -0.86 13.06
C VAL A 223 33.57 -1.76 14.29
N LYS A 224 33.07 -2.99 14.13
CA LYS A 224 32.96 -3.96 15.23
C LYS A 224 34.28 -4.65 15.55
N VAL A 225 35.18 -4.80 14.57
CA VAL A 225 36.49 -5.43 14.75
C VAL A 225 37.51 -4.45 15.38
N THR A 226 37.37 -3.14 15.16
CA THR A 226 38.29 -2.14 15.72
C THR A 226 38.00 -1.71 17.17
N ASN A 227 36.90 -2.20 17.77
CA ASN A 227 36.48 -1.84 19.13
C ASN A 227 36.71 -2.96 20.18
N PHE A 228 37.61 -3.90 19.88
CA PHE A 228 38.10 -4.89 20.85
C PHE A 228 39.59 -4.66 21.16
#